data_AF-A0A2D6EZU3-F1
#
_entry.id   AF-A0A2D6EZU3-F1
#
_cell.length_a   1.000
_cell.length_b   1.000
_cell.length_c   1.000
_cell.angle_alpha   90.00
_cell.angle_beta   90.00
_cell.angle_gamma   90.00
#
_symmetry.space_group_name_H-M   'P 1'
#
loop_
_entity.id
_entity.type
_entity.pdbx_description
1 polymer ?
#
loop_
_entity_poly.entity_id
_entity_poly.type
_entity_poly.pdbx_seq_one_letter_code
_entity_poly.pdbx_strand_id
1 'polypeptide(L)'
;DQRGVSPSNLGAGYVLRRLIRRSVRHGRLIGAQQGFTQRLAETVIKQYSNDYPELNEKKQFILDQLGLEEDKFSKTLERGLNQFKRIVDGAKAISGKDAFILFTTYGFPLEMTKELAKEHNVTVDEKGFEREYANHVKQSRESMQKTFKGGLADAKVETTKLHTATHLLHAALRKVLGDSVQQKGSNITSDRLRFDFSFDRKLTDDEIAKVQELVNKTIQQNIPITKELLSPSDAKKSGALGFFESKYGDTVSVYTVGKFSKEICGGPHVASTGELKKFTITKQEAVGSGVRRIKATVG
;
A
#
# COMPACT_ATOMS: atom_id res chain seq x y z
N ASP A 1 6.77 14.35 -18.96
CA ASP A 1 7.32 12.97 -19.01
C ASP A 1 6.17 11.98 -19.10
N GLN A 2 6.15 11.16 -20.16
CA GLN A 2 5.17 10.11 -20.40
C GLN A 2 4.99 9.11 -19.24
N ARG A 3 6.01 8.95 -18.37
CA ARG A 3 6.03 8.00 -17.25
C ARG A 3 5.07 8.34 -16.10
N GLY A 4 4.57 9.58 -16.01
CA GLY A 4 3.53 9.98 -15.03
C GLY A 4 3.84 9.60 -13.57
N VAL A 5 4.51 10.48 -12.82
CA VAL A 5 4.89 10.18 -11.43
C VAL A 5 3.71 10.37 -10.48
N SER A 6 3.43 9.36 -9.65
CA SER A 6 2.43 9.46 -8.56
C SER A 6 3.09 9.78 -7.21
N PRO A 7 2.41 10.52 -6.30
CA PRO A 7 2.90 10.75 -4.94
C PRO A 7 3.20 9.43 -4.20
N SER A 8 4.42 9.30 -3.67
CA SER A 8 4.88 8.07 -3.00
C SER A 8 5.79 8.37 -1.81
N ASN A 9 6.32 7.33 -1.16
CA ASN A 9 7.29 7.46 -0.06
C ASN A 9 8.75 7.45 -0.52
N LEU A 10 9.03 7.20 -1.81
CA LEU A 10 10.41 6.97 -2.30
C LEU A 10 10.66 7.65 -3.66
N GLY A 11 11.92 8.01 -3.90
CA GLY A 11 12.40 8.53 -5.19
C GLY A 11 11.63 9.75 -5.68
N ALA A 12 11.33 9.80 -6.99
CA ALA A 12 10.61 10.91 -7.60
C ALA A 12 9.20 11.13 -7.02
N GLY A 13 8.52 10.05 -6.62
CA GLY A 13 7.19 10.15 -5.99
C GLY A 13 7.24 10.79 -4.60
N TYR A 14 8.32 10.60 -3.84
CA TYR A 14 8.55 11.31 -2.58
C TYR A 14 8.69 12.82 -2.82
N VAL A 15 9.48 13.21 -3.83
CA VAL A 15 9.68 14.63 -4.18
C VAL A 15 8.35 15.28 -4.55
N LEU A 16 7.55 14.63 -5.40
CA LEU A 16 6.22 15.12 -5.78
C LEU A 16 5.31 15.26 -4.55
N ARG A 17 5.19 14.22 -3.72
CA ARG A 17 4.40 14.27 -2.48
C ARG A 17 4.82 15.44 -1.59
N ARG A 18 6.12 15.63 -1.41
CA ARG A 18 6.69 16.71 -0.59
C ARG A 18 6.24 18.08 -1.10
N LEU A 19 6.34 18.32 -2.41
CA LEU A 19 5.93 19.59 -3.02
C LEU A 19 4.43 19.85 -2.88
N ILE A 20 3.60 18.82 -3.06
CA ILE A 20 2.14 18.94 -2.88
C ILE A 20 1.82 19.30 -1.43
N ARG A 21 2.35 18.55 -0.45
CA ARG A 21 2.09 18.80 0.97
C ARG A 21 2.55 20.18 1.43
N ARG A 22 3.72 20.61 0.95
CA ARG A 22 4.22 21.97 1.17
C ARG A 22 3.26 23.02 0.59
N SER A 23 2.76 22.79 -0.62
CA SER A 23 1.77 23.68 -1.25
C SER A 23 0.47 23.73 -0.46
N VAL A 24 -0.05 22.59 -0.01
CA VAL A 24 -1.27 22.49 0.83
C VAL A 24 -1.11 23.24 2.15
N ARG A 25 0.04 23.12 2.80
CA ARG A 25 0.37 23.89 4.01
C ARG A 25 0.30 25.40 3.74
N HIS A 26 0.98 25.89 2.70
CA HIS A 26 0.96 27.31 2.38
C HIS A 26 -0.41 27.80 1.92
N GLY A 27 -1.14 26.99 1.15
CA GLY A 27 -2.53 27.24 0.79
C GLY A 27 -3.38 27.45 2.04
N ARG A 28 -3.21 26.61 3.07
CA ARG A 28 -3.93 26.77 4.34
C ARG A 28 -3.57 28.06 5.07
N LEU A 29 -2.30 28.47 5.06
CA LEU A 29 -1.86 29.73 5.69
C LEU A 29 -2.51 30.97 5.06
N ILE A 30 -2.77 30.94 3.75
CA ILE A 30 -3.43 32.04 3.02
C ILE A 30 -4.96 31.89 2.92
N GLY A 31 -5.56 30.91 3.61
CA GLY A 31 -7.01 30.69 3.61
C GLY A 31 -7.56 30.02 2.35
N ALA A 32 -6.73 29.34 1.56
CA ALA A 32 -7.18 28.59 0.39
C ALA A 32 -8.15 27.47 0.80
N GLN A 33 -9.26 27.37 0.06
CA GLN A 33 -10.28 26.34 0.25
C GLN A 33 -9.87 25.02 -0.40
N GLN A 34 -10.40 23.91 0.11
CA GLN A 34 -10.15 22.57 -0.40
C GLN A 34 -10.37 22.48 -1.93
N GLY A 35 -9.53 21.67 -2.58
CA GLY A 35 -9.48 21.53 -4.04
C GLY A 35 -8.74 22.66 -4.75
N PHE A 36 -8.03 23.54 -4.01
CA PHE A 36 -7.28 24.61 -4.66
C PHE A 36 -6.13 24.09 -5.50
N THR A 37 -5.55 22.93 -5.14
CA THR A 37 -4.44 22.35 -5.92
C THR A 37 -4.91 21.95 -7.31
N GLN A 38 -6.14 21.44 -7.44
CA GLN A 38 -6.76 21.09 -8.70
C GLN A 38 -7.04 22.34 -9.54
N ARG A 39 -7.68 23.37 -8.97
CA ARG A 39 -7.95 24.64 -9.68
C ARG A 39 -6.67 25.32 -10.16
N LEU A 40 -5.63 25.29 -9.33
CA LEU A 40 -4.32 25.81 -9.70
C LEU A 40 -3.72 25.01 -10.86
N ALA A 41 -3.77 23.67 -10.79
CA ALA A 41 -3.29 22.81 -11.86
C ALA A 41 -4.06 23.00 -13.17
N GLU A 42 -5.38 23.20 -13.14
CA GLU A 42 -6.16 23.52 -14.34
C GLU A 42 -5.67 24.80 -15.02
N THR A 43 -5.35 25.82 -14.22
CA THR A 43 -4.81 27.10 -14.72
C THR A 43 -3.45 26.88 -15.39
N VAL A 44 -2.56 26.13 -14.75
CA VAL A 44 -1.23 25.80 -15.29
C VAL A 44 -1.34 24.95 -16.55
N ILE A 45 -2.18 23.91 -16.56
CA ILE A 45 -2.40 23.06 -17.74
C ILE A 45 -2.89 23.91 -18.91
N LYS A 46 -3.86 24.80 -18.68
CA LYS A 46 -4.37 25.70 -19.73
C LYS A 46 -3.27 26.61 -20.31
N GLN A 47 -2.34 27.09 -19.48
CA GLN A 47 -1.27 27.98 -19.92
C GLN A 47 -0.18 27.25 -20.71
N TYR A 48 0.14 26.01 -20.32
CA TYR A 48 1.32 25.29 -20.80
C TYR A 48 1.01 24.12 -21.73
N SER A 49 -0.26 23.77 -21.96
CA SER A 49 -0.63 22.61 -22.78
C SER A 49 -0.20 22.71 -24.25
N ASN A 50 0.07 23.91 -24.74
CA ASN A 50 0.55 24.12 -26.12
C ASN A 50 2.00 23.64 -26.28
N ASP A 51 2.87 24.00 -25.33
CA ASP A 51 4.28 23.61 -25.34
C ASP A 51 4.50 22.20 -24.76
N TYR A 52 3.58 21.75 -23.90
CA TYR A 52 3.61 20.44 -23.23
C TYR A 52 2.27 19.71 -23.41
N PRO A 53 2.02 19.09 -24.57
CA PRO A 53 0.77 18.40 -24.87
C PRO A 53 0.40 17.31 -23.84
N GLU A 54 1.39 16.68 -23.21
CA GLU A 54 1.16 15.65 -22.20
C GLU A 54 0.36 16.17 -20.98
N LEU A 55 0.36 17.49 -20.73
CA LEU A 55 -0.41 18.09 -19.65
C LEU A 55 -1.92 17.96 -19.90
N ASN A 56 -2.34 18.08 -21.17
CA ASN A 56 -3.73 17.85 -21.55
C ASN A 56 -4.05 16.36 -21.59
N GLU A 57 -3.15 15.54 -22.18
CA GLU A 57 -3.34 14.08 -22.24
C GLU A 57 -3.48 13.44 -20.86
N LYS A 58 -2.76 13.96 -19.86
CA LYS A 58 -2.76 13.46 -18.48
C LYS A 58 -3.54 14.35 -17.52
N LYS A 59 -4.34 15.30 -18.02
CA LYS A 59 -5.06 16.27 -17.19
C LYS A 59 -5.82 15.60 -16.05
N GLN A 60 -6.66 14.63 -16.36
CA GLN A 60 -7.47 13.96 -15.34
C GLN A 60 -6.61 13.28 -14.28
N PHE A 61 -5.58 12.55 -14.71
CA PHE A 61 -4.63 11.90 -13.80
C PHE A 61 -3.94 12.90 -12.87
N ILE A 62 -3.47 14.04 -13.39
CA ILE A 62 -2.83 15.10 -12.59
C ILE A 62 -3.80 15.64 -11.54
N LEU A 63 -5.02 16.00 -11.96
CA LEU A 63 -6.05 16.53 -11.05
C LEU A 63 -6.43 15.52 -9.98
N ASP A 64 -6.55 14.24 -10.32
CA ASP A 64 -6.86 13.18 -9.37
C ASP A 64 -5.73 13.00 -8.34
N GLN A 65 -4.46 12.94 -8.79
CA GLN A 65 -3.33 12.78 -7.87
C GLN A 65 -3.17 13.97 -6.91
N LEU A 66 -3.39 15.20 -7.39
CA LEU A 66 -3.34 16.40 -6.56
C LEU A 66 -4.48 16.42 -5.54
N GLY A 67 -5.72 16.20 -5.98
CA GLY A 67 -6.89 16.17 -5.11
C GLY A 67 -6.78 15.08 -4.03
N LEU A 68 -6.40 13.86 -4.42
CA LEU A 68 -6.22 12.74 -3.49
C LEU A 68 -5.17 13.03 -2.40
N GLU A 69 -4.03 13.63 -2.78
CA GLU A 69 -2.97 13.94 -1.82
C GLU A 69 -3.32 15.18 -0.97
N GLU A 70 -4.02 16.18 -1.53
CA GLU A 70 -4.57 17.33 -0.77
C GLU A 70 -5.58 16.86 0.29
N ASP A 71 -6.56 16.05 -0.10
CA ASP A 71 -7.58 15.51 0.81
C ASP A 71 -6.96 14.67 1.92
N LYS A 72 -6.00 13.83 1.55
CA LYS A 72 -5.30 12.97 2.51
C LYS A 72 -4.50 13.80 3.50
N PHE A 73 -3.74 14.78 3.04
CA PHE A 73 -2.87 15.57 3.90
C PHE A 73 -3.66 16.57 4.75
N SER A 74 -4.72 17.17 4.21
CA SER A 74 -5.57 18.10 4.96
C SER A 74 -6.15 17.46 6.23
N LYS A 75 -6.52 16.17 6.17
CA LYS A 75 -6.99 15.38 7.33
C LYS A 75 -5.94 15.18 8.43
N THR A 76 -4.65 15.30 8.12
CA THR A 76 -3.57 15.12 9.10
C THR A 76 -2.83 16.43 9.42
N LEU A 77 -2.97 17.46 8.58
CA LEU A 77 -2.25 18.72 8.68
C LEU A 77 -2.49 19.41 10.02
N GLU A 78 -3.74 19.60 10.42
CA GLU A 78 -4.07 20.30 11.67
C GLU A 78 -3.50 19.57 12.90
N ARG A 79 -3.67 18.25 12.95
CA ARG A 79 -3.10 17.41 14.02
C ARG A 79 -1.58 17.47 14.03
N GLY A 80 -0.95 17.46 12.85
CA GLY A 80 0.50 17.59 12.71
C GLY A 80 1.03 18.94 13.16
N LEU A 81 0.32 20.04 12.83
CA LEU A 81 0.68 21.39 13.28
C LEU A 81 0.53 21.54 14.80
N ASN A 82 -0.52 20.98 15.39
CA ASN A 82 -0.70 20.97 16.84
C ASN A 82 0.39 20.16 17.54
N GLN A 83 0.76 19.00 17.00
CA GLN A 83 1.89 18.22 17.54
C GLN A 83 3.21 18.96 17.38
N PHE A 84 3.46 19.58 16.23
CA PHE A 84 4.64 20.40 16.00
C PHE A 84 4.76 21.52 17.05
N LYS A 85 3.67 22.27 17.30
CA LYS A 85 3.63 23.33 18.33
C LYS A 85 4.03 22.80 19.70
N ARG A 86 3.53 21.63 20.10
CA ARG A 86 3.90 20.98 21.37
C ARG A 86 5.37 20.59 21.44
N ILE A 87 5.95 20.15 20.32
CA ILE A 87 7.37 19.77 20.25
C ILE A 87 8.27 20.99 20.38
N VAL A 88 7.89 22.13 19.79
CA VAL A 88 8.73 23.35 19.80
C VAL A 88 8.52 24.22 21.03
N ASP A 89 7.44 24.02 21.80
CA ASP A 89 7.16 24.79 23.00
C ASP A 89 8.28 24.63 24.04
N GLY A 90 9.03 25.70 24.29
CA GLY A 90 10.20 25.70 25.16
C GLY A 90 11.43 24.93 24.65
N ALA A 91 11.40 24.38 23.44
CA ALA A 91 12.48 23.55 22.89
C ALA A 91 13.44 24.36 22.02
N LYS A 92 14.75 24.10 22.17
CA LYS A 92 15.81 24.67 21.30
C LYS A 92 16.04 23.87 20.01
N ALA A 93 15.66 22.59 20.01
CA ALA A 93 15.81 21.69 18.87
C ALA A 93 14.70 20.63 18.84
N ILE A 94 14.25 20.28 17.64
CA ILE A 94 13.40 19.12 17.38
C ILE A 94 14.30 17.89 17.30
N SER A 95 14.03 16.89 18.15
CA SER A 95 14.80 15.65 18.15
C SER A 95 14.58 14.86 16.85
N GLY A 96 15.54 14.01 16.48
CA GLY A 96 15.38 13.13 15.32
C GLY A 96 14.17 12.21 15.42
N LYS A 97 13.85 11.76 16.65
CA LYS A 97 12.67 10.94 16.95
C LYS A 97 11.37 11.71 16.73
N ASP A 98 11.29 12.95 17.19
CA ASP A 98 10.10 13.79 17.00
C ASP A 98 9.91 14.17 15.53
N ALA A 99 11.00 14.52 14.83
CA ALA A 99 10.98 14.73 13.38
C ALA A 99 10.50 13.48 12.64
N PHE A 100 10.91 12.29 13.09
CA PHE A 100 10.50 11.02 12.51
C PHE A 100 9.03 10.68 12.81
N ILE A 101 8.51 11.05 13.99
CA ILE A 101 7.09 10.94 14.34
C ILE A 101 6.26 11.88 13.44
N LEU A 102 6.68 13.13 13.28
CA LEU A 102 6.05 14.09 12.36
C LEU A 102 5.98 13.53 10.94
N PHE A 103 7.05 12.90 10.48
CA PHE A 103 7.10 12.25 9.18
C PHE A 103 6.17 11.04 9.02
N THR A 104 6.28 10.06 9.92
CA THR A 104 5.55 8.79 9.80
C THR A 104 4.08 8.87 10.16
N THR A 105 3.75 9.62 11.22
CA THR A 105 2.42 9.65 11.82
C THR A 105 1.57 10.76 11.23
N TYR A 106 2.15 11.95 11.08
CA TYR A 106 1.43 13.15 10.65
C TYR A 106 1.65 13.46 9.16
N GLY A 107 2.63 12.80 8.54
CA GLY A 107 2.93 12.94 7.13
C GLY A 107 3.72 14.21 6.80
N PHE A 108 4.48 14.77 7.72
CA PHE A 108 5.27 15.97 7.45
C PHE A 108 6.62 15.57 6.85
N PRO A 109 6.91 15.88 5.57
CA PRO A 109 8.25 15.66 5.03
C PRO A 109 9.29 16.36 5.89
N LEU A 110 10.50 15.80 6.01
CA LEU A 110 11.57 16.39 6.84
C LEU A 110 11.82 17.85 6.46
N GLU A 111 11.81 18.16 5.17
CA GLU A 111 12.02 19.51 4.66
C GLU A 111 10.94 20.48 5.11
N MET A 112 9.68 20.06 5.15
CA MET A 112 8.59 20.87 5.69
C MET A 112 8.76 21.08 7.20
N THR A 113 9.20 20.06 7.93
CA THR A 113 9.53 20.18 9.36
C THR A 113 10.67 21.18 9.59
N LYS A 114 11.71 21.16 8.74
CA LYS A 114 12.81 22.13 8.78
C LYS A 114 12.35 23.56 8.50
N GLU A 115 11.46 23.75 7.53
CA GLU A 115 10.85 25.06 7.25
C GLU A 115 10.05 25.59 8.44
N LEU A 116 9.19 24.75 9.03
CA LEU A 116 8.43 25.08 10.24
C LEU A 116 9.35 25.41 11.43
N ALA A 117 10.42 24.63 11.62
CA ALA A 117 11.38 24.83 12.70
C ALA A 117 12.11 26.18 12.54
N LYS A 118 12.50 26.53 11.30
CA LYS A 118 13.12 27.82 10.99
C LYS A 118 12.20 29.00 11.34
N GLU A 119 10.90 28.90 11.03
CA GLU A 119 9.91 29.92 11.39
C GLU A 119 9.76 30.13 12.91
N HIS A 120 10.10 29.12 13.71
CA HIS A 120 10.05 29.16 15.18
C HIS A 120 11.43 29.34 15.83
N ASN A 121 12.48 29.59 15.04
CA ASN A 121 13.88 29.69 15.52
C ASN A 121 14.38 28.42 16.26
N VAL A 122 13.91 27.25 15.83
CA VAL A 122 14.29 25.93 16.38
C VAL A 122 15.08 25.15 15.32
N THR A 123 16.07 24.37 15.74
CA THR A 123 16.84 23.49 14.83
C THR A 123 16.21 22.09 14.75
N VAL A 124 16.60 21.29 13.75
CA VAL A 124 16.14 19.89 13.63
C VAL A 124 17.36 18.98 13.64
N ASP A 125 17.35 17.94 14.48
CA ASP A 125 18.38 16.89 14.46
C ASP A 125 18.19 15.96 13.25
N GLU A 126 18.72 16.38 12.11
CA GLU A 126 18.64 15.64 10.84
C GLU A 126 19.35 14.27 10.93
N LYS A 127 20.51 14.21 11.62
CA LYS A 127 21.23 12.94 11.81
C LYS A 127 20.44 11.97 12.68
N GLY A 128 19.75 12.46 13.70
CA GLY A 128 18.79 11.68 14.46
C GLY A 128 17.65 11.15 13.60
N PHE A 129 17.06 12.00 12.75
CA PHE A 129 16.00 11.60 11.83
C PHE A 129 16.48 10.50 10.87
N GLU A 130 17.66 10.65 10.27
CA GLU A 130 18.24 9.67 9.36
C GLU A 130 18.46 8.32 10.04
N ARG A 131 18.90 8.32 11.31
CA ARG A 131 19.03 7.09 12.11
C ARG A 131 17.68 6.41 12.33
N GLU A 132 16.64 7.15 12.72
CA GLU A 132 15.29 6.61 12.90
C GLU A 132 14.70 6.09 11.58
N TYR A 133 14.90 6.83 10.49
CA TYR A 133 14.47 6.44 9.15
C TYR A 133 15.20 5.17 8.69
N ALA A 134 16.52 5.10 8.87
CA ALA A 134 17.31 3.91 8.56
C ALA A 134 16.86 2.69 9.39
N ASN A 135 16.56 2.87 10.69
CA ASN A 135 16.02 1.82 11.54
C ASN A 135 14.65 1.33 11.05
N HIS A 136 13.76 2.24 10.66
CA HIS A 136 12.46 1.90 10.10
C HIS A 136 12.56 1.16 8.77
N VAL A 137 13.46 1.60 7.90
CA VAL A 137 13.76 0.90 6.63
C VAL A 137 14.39 -0.46 6.91
N LYS A 138 15.30 -0.58 7.87
CA LYS A 138 15.92 -1.85 8.28
C LYS A 138 14.89 -2.83 8.82
N GLN A 139 14.01 -2.41 9.72
CA GLN A 139 12.90 -3.25 10.20
C GLN A 139 11.97 -3.67 9.05
N SER A 140 11.69 -2.77 8.12
CA SER A 140 10.90 -3.08 6.91
C SER A 140 11.63 -4.04 5.96
N ARG A 141 12.96 -3.95 5.87
CA ARG A 141 13.79 -4.83 5.03
C ARG A 141 14.06 -6.18 5.67
N GLU A 142 14.26 -6.26 6.98
CA GLU A 142 14.44 -7.52 7.70
C GLU A 142 13.14 -8.33 7.71
N SER A 143 11.99 -7.66 7.81
CA SER A 143 10.69 -8.30 7.58
C SER A 143 10.52 -8.77 6.14
N MET A 144 11.06 -8.07 5.13
CA MET A 144 11.07 -8.50 3.73
C MET A 144 12.14 -9.57 3.39
N GLN A 145 13.32 -9.57 4.02
CA GLN A 145 14.40 -10.54 3.77
C GLN A 145 14.11 -11.90 4.41
N LYS A 146 13.36 -11.92 5.52
CA LYS A 146 12.77 -13.16 6.07
C LYS A 146 11.59 -13.66 5.26
N THR A 147 11.18 -12.95 4.20
CA THR A 147 10.05 -13.34 3.35
C THR A 147 10.53 -14.32 2.26
N PHE A 148 10.36 -15.62 2.48
CA PHE A 148 10.43 -16.70 1.49
C PHE A 148 9.46 -16.46 0.31
N LYS A 149 9.70 -17.16 -0.81
CA LYS A 149 8.88 -17.12 -2.04
C LYS A 149 7.38 -17.10 -1.69
N GLY A 150 6.64 -16.11 -2.20
CA GLY A 150 5.20 -15.99 -1.99
C GLY A 150 4.75 -15.16 -0.78
N GLY A 151 5.65 -14.59 0.03
CA GLY A 151 5.24 -13.74 1.17
C GLY A 151 5.42 -14.40 2.55
N LEU A 152 6.14 -15.52 2.64
CA LEU A 152 6.19 -16.39 3.81
C LEU A 152 7.33 -16.05 4.77
N ALA A 153 7.07 -15.97 6.07
CA ALA A 153 8.12 -15.71 7.06
C ALA A 153 9.00 -16.93 7.38
N ASP A 154 8.48 -18.15 7.14
CA ASP A 154 9.18 -19.42 7.33
C ASP A 154 8.56 -20.54 6.46
N ALA A 155 9.11 -21.76 6.56
CA ALA A 155 8.63 -22.94 5.84
C ALA A 155 7.76 -23.88 6.71
N LYS A 156 7.18 -23.39 7.81
CA LYS A 156 6.32 -24.22 8.68
C LYS A 156 5.00 -24.58 7.99
N VAL A 157 4.39 -25.66 8.46
CA VAL A 157 3.07 -26.11 7.98
C VAL A 157 2.01 -25.04 8.18
N GLU A 158 1.98 -24.36 9.33
CA GLU A 158 1.01 -23.29 9.60
C GLU A 158 1.16 -22.09 8.65
N THR A 159 2.40 -21.71 8.34
CA THR A 159 2.69 -20.67 7.35
C THR A 159 2.26 -21.08 5.95
N THR A 160 2.44 -22.37 5.59
CA THR A 160 1.96 -22.96 4.32
C THR A 160 0.42 -22.98 4.22
N LYS A 161 -0.28 -23.27 5.31
CA LYS A 161 -1.74 -23.13 5.40
C LYS A 161 -2.17 -21.69 5.13
N LEU A 162 -1.59 -20.73 5.86
CA LEU A 162 -1.89 -19.31 5.70
C LEU A 162 -1.53 -18.79 4.29
N HIS A 163 -0.52 -19.37 3.64
CA HIS A 163 -0.22 -19.09 2.23
C HIS A 163 -1.36 -19.46 1.30
N THR A 164 -1.86 -20.68 1.43
CA THR A 164 -2.99 -21.16 0.65
C THR A 164 -4.24 -20.33 0.92
N ALA A 165 -4.49 -20.00 2.18
CA ALA A 165 -5.58 -19.12 2.58
C ALA A 165 -5.47 -17.71 1.95
N THR A 166 -4.26 -17.22 1.70
CA THR A 166 -4.04 -15.94 1.02
C THR A 166 -4.55 -15.96 -0.41
N HIS A 167 -4.35 -17.04 -1.17
CA HIS A 167 -4.91 -17.17 -2.52
C HIS A 167 -6.44 -17.32 -2.50
N LEU A 168 -6.98 -18.07 -1.54
CA LEU A 168 -8.44 -18.16 -1.40
C LEU A 168 -9.04 -16.79 -1.07
N LEU A 169 -8.43 -16.04 -0.15
CA LEU A 169 -8.83 -14.69 0.20
C LEU A 169 -8.77 -13.77 -1.03
N HIS A 170 -7.70 -13.84 -1.82
CA HIS A 170 -7.55 -13.00 -3.00
C HIS A 170 -8.64 -13.28 -4.04
N ALA A 171 -8.86 -14.54 -4.37
CA ALA A 171 -9.92 -14.94 -5.29
C ALA A 171 -11.32 -14.54 -4.76
N ALA A 172 -11.57 -14.68 -3.47
CA ALA A 172 -12.82 -14.26 -2.85
C ALA A 172 -13.03 -12.74 -2.92
N LEU A 173 -11.98 -11.96 -2.63
CA LEU A 173 -12.04 -10.50 -2.76
C LEU A 173 -12.36 -10.07 -4.19
N ARG A 174 -11.75 -10.70 -5.20
CA ARG A 174 -12.04 -10.42 -6.62
C ARG A 174 -13.48 -10.78 -6.99
N LYS A 175 -14.00 -11.90 -6.50
CA LYS A 175 -15.39 -12.32 -6.76
C LYS A 175 -16.43 -11.41 -6.10
N VAL A 176 -16.14 -10.87 -4.91
CA VAL A 176 -17.08 -10.01 -4.16
C VAL A 176 -16.97 -8.55 -4.55
N LEU A 177 -15.75 -8.05 -4.77
CA LEU A 177 -15.47 -6.61 -4.98
C LEU A 177 -15.17 -6.26 -6.45
N GLY A 178 -14.95 -7.26 -7.30
CA GLY A 178 -14.66 -7.10 -8.72
C GLY A 178 -13.19 -7.36 -9.12
N ASP A 179 -12.99 -7.51 -10.42
CA ASP A 179 -11.71 -7.92 -11.02
C ASP A 179 -10.60 -6.85 -10.97
N SER A 180 -10.93 -5.62 -10.55
CA SER A 180 -9.97 -4.54 -10.33
C SER A 180 -9.14 -4.71 -9.05
N VAL A 181 -9.52 -5.64 -8.17
CA VAL A 181 -8.74 -5.98 -6.97
C VAL A 181 -7.43 -6.66 -7.39
N GLN A 182 -6.32 -6.05 -7.03
CA GLN A 182 -4.97 -6.55 -7.28
C GLN A 182 -4.18 -6.58 -5.99
N GLN A 183 -3.36 -7.61 -5.81
CA GLN A 183 -2.42 -7.67 -4.71
C GLN A 183 -1.41 -6.50 -4.79
N LYS A 184 -1.23 -5.82 -3.65
CA LYS A 184 -0.23 -4.75 -3.45
C LYS A 184 0.84 -5.13 -2.43
N GLY A 185 0.59 -6.16 -1.62
CA GLY A 185 1.56 -6.68 -0.66
C GLY A 185 1.02 -7.89 0.08
N SER A 186 1.92 -8.75 0.57
CA SER A 186 1.56 -9.87 1.44
C SER A 186 2.67 -10.08 2.47
N ASN A 187 2.29 -10.46 3.67
CA ASN A 187 3.20 -10.93 4.72
C ASN A 187 2.50 -12.00 5.55
N ILE A 188 3.10 -13.17 5.63
CA ILE A 188 2.49 -14.37 6.20
C ILE A 188 3.44 -14.92 7.25
N THR A 189 2.96 -15.07 8.48
CA THR A 189 3.70 -15.71 9.58
C THR A 189 3.00 -17.01 9.97
N SER A 190 3.52 -17.74 10.96
CA SER A 190 2.84 -18.92 11.50
C SER A 190 1.48 -18.62 12.14
N ASP A 191 1.28 -17.37 12.58
CA ASP A 191 0.14 -17.00 13.41
C ASP A 191 -0.93 -16.23 12.64
N ARG A 192 -0.55 -15.58 11.51
CA ARG A 192 -1.46 -14.73 10.73
C ARG A 192 -0.98 -14.50 9.31
N LEU A 193 -1.93 -14.23 8.42
CA LEU A 193 -1.67 -13.58 7.15
C LEU A 193 -2.05 -12.10 7.18
N ARG A 194 -1.32 -11.30 6.42
CA ARG A 194 -1.60 -9.90 6.13
C ARG A 194 -1.61 -9.72 4.62
N PHE A 195 -2.75 -9.35 4.06
CA PHE A 195 -2.94 -9.19 2.63
C PHE A 195 -3.32 -7.75 2.30
N ASP A 196 -2.52 -7.10 1.46
CA ASP A 196 -2.72 -5.72 1.01
C ASP A 196 -3.18 -5.74 -0.44
N PHE A 197 -4.26 -5.04 -0.76
CA PHE A 197 -4.89 -5.06 -2.10
C PHE A 197 -5.41 -3.70 -2.53
N SER A 198 -5.56 -3.50 -3.85
CA SER A 198 -6.14 -2.27 -4.40
C SER A 198 -7.63 -2.22 -4.17
N PHE A 199 -8.05 -1.23 -3.38
CA PHE A 199 -9.44 -0.88 -3.16
C PHE A 199 -9.49 0.51 -2.51
N ASP A 200 -10.43 1.35 -2.95
CA ASP A 200 -10.46 2.79 -2.64
C ASP A 200 -11.22 3.13 -1.35
N ARG A 201 -12.18 2.29 -0.94
CA ARG A 201 -13.00 2.50 0.26
C ARG A 201 -12.84 1.41 1.32
N LYS A 202 -13.43 1.65 2.49
CA LYS A 202 -13.60 0.63 3.52
C LYS A 202 -14.54 -0.46 2.99
N LEU A 203 -14.25 -1.73 3.30
CA LEU A 203 -15.19 -2.81 3.04
C LEU A 203 -16.35 -2.68 4.03
N THR A 204 -17.56 -2.90 3.53
CA THR A 204 -18.75 -3.04 4.37
C THR A 204 -18.68 -4.35 5.16
N ASP A 205 -19.43 -4.42 6.25
CA ASP A 205 -19.46 -5.63 7.08
C ASP A 205 -20.04 -6.82 6.30
N ASP A 206 -21.02 -6.57 5.42
CA ASP A 206 -21.58 -7.56 4.50
C ASP A 206 -20.55 -8.08 3.48
N GLU A 207 -19.71 -7.21 2.92
CA GLU A 207 -18.64 -7.62 2.01
C GLU A 207 -17.61 -8.49 2.73
N ILE A 208 -17.24 -8.14 3.97
CA ILE A 208 -16.34 -8.95 4.79
C ILE A 208 -16.96 -10.31 5.07
N ALA A 209 -18.24 -10.35 5.45
CA ALA A 209 -18.96 -11.58 5.72
C ALA A 209 -18.99 -12.49 4.48
N LYS A 210 -19.34 -11.92 3.31
CA LYS A 210 -19.36 -12.65 2.02
C LYS A 210 -17.99 -13.20 1.64
N VAL A 211 -16.92 -12.41 1.80
CA VAL A 211 -15.55 -12.87 1.51
C VAL A 211 -15.18 -14.03 2.43
N GLN A 212 -15.42 -13.90 3.74
CA GLN A 212 -15.10 -14.94 4.71
C GLN A 212 -15.94 -16.21 4.47
N GLU A 213 -17.22 -16.08 4.20
CA GLU A 213 -18.12 -17.19 3.88
C GLU A 213 -17.63 -17.94 2.65
N LEU A 214 -17.28 -17.22 1.59
CA LEU A 214 -16.83 -17.82 0.34
C LEU A 214 -15.55 -18.62 0.52
N VAL A 215 -14.57 -18.08 1.26
CA VAL A 215 -13.34 -18.81 1.59
C VAL A 215 -13.65 -20.06 2.40
N ASN A 216 -14.48 -19.97 3.44
CA ASN A 216 -14.83 -21.12 4.27
C ASN A 216 -15.62 -22.19 3.49
N LYS A 217 -16.51 -21.79 2.58
CA LYS A 217 -17.22 -22.70 1.69
C LYS A 217 -16.25 -23.47 0.79
N THR A 218 -15.23 -22.79 0.25
CA THR A 218 -14.17 -23.44 -0.54
C THR A 218 -13.29 -24.37 0.31
N ILE A 219 -13.05 -24.03 1.57
CA ILE A 219 -12.34 -24.91 2.52
C ILE A 219 -13.15 -26.19 2.77
N GLN A 220 -14.47 -26.07 3.01
CA GLN A 220 -15.35 -27.21 3.24
C GLN A 220 -15.45 -28.17 2.05
N GLN A 221 -15.25 -27.67 0.82
CA GLN A 221 -15.22 -28.49 -0.39
C GLN A 221 -13.97 -29.37 -0.51
N ASN A 222 -12.96 -29.14 0.35
CA ASN A 222 -11.71 -29.90 0.38
C ASN A 222 -11.07 -30.12 -1.00
N ILE A 223 -10.96 -29.03 -1.77
CA ILE A 223 -10.51 -29.07 -3.16
C ILE A 223 -9.00 -29.37 -3.20
N PRO A 224 -8.56 -30.36 -3.99
CA PRO A 224 -7.14 -30.61 -4.23
C PRO A 224 -6.46 -29.41 -4.90
N ILE A 225 -5.24 -29.11 -4.47
CA ILE A 225 -4.42 -28.02 -5.04
C ILE A 225 -3.41 -28.64 -6.00
N THR A 226 -3.50 -28.26 -7.27
CA THR A 226 -2.57 -28.75 -8.31
C THR A 226 -1.51 -27.71 -8.61
N LYS A 227 -0.34 -28.19 -9.02
CA LYS A 227 0.81 -27.38 -9.41
C LYS A 227 1.26 -27.76 -10.81
N GLU A 228 1.43 -26.77 -11.66
CA GLU A 228 1.97 -26.92 -13.02
C GLU A 228 3.15 -25.98 -13.22
N LEU A 229 4.12 -26.39 -14.04
CA LEU A 229 5.24 -25.53 -14.46
C LEU A 229 4.98 -25.10 -15.90
N LEU A 230 4.86 -23.80 -16.11
CA LEU A 230 4.52 -23.22 -17.42
C LEU A 230 5.49 -22.08 -17.75
N SER A 231 5.57 -21.71 -19.03
CA SER A 231 6.16 -20.43 -19.41
C SER A 231 5.28 -19.28 -18.88
N PRO A 232 5.81 -18.08 -18.63
CA PRO A 232 5.00 -16.91 -18.25
C PRO A 232 3.87 -16.60 -19.24
N SER A 233 4.12 -16.79 -20.53
CA SER A 233 3.14 -16.59 -21.61
C SER A 233 1.99 -17.60 -21.51
N ASP A 234 2.30 -18.88 -21.32
CA ASP A 234 1.29 -19.94 -21.25
C ASP A 234 0.50 -19.88 -19.93
N ALA A 235 1.15 -19.51 -18.83
CA ALA A 235 0.47 -19.25 -17.57
C ALA A 235 -0.59 -18.15 -17.73
N LYS A 236 -0.25 -17.04 -18.40
CA LYS A 236 -1.20 -15.94 -18.68
C LYS A 236 -2.35 -16.38 -19.58
N LYS A 237 -2.06 -17.14 -20.65
CA LYS A 237 -3.08 -17.73 -21.54
C LYS A 237 -4.01 -18.70 -20.82
N SER A 238 -3.53 -19.41 -19.80
CA SER A 238 -4.33 -20.34 -19.00
C SER A 238 -5.30 -19.67 -18.02
N GLY A 239 -5.29 -18.33 -17.97
CA GLY A 239 -6.08 -17.52 -17.05
C GLY A 239 -5.46 -17.38 -15.65
N ALA A 240 -4.18 -17.74 -15.47
CA ALA A 240 -3.51 -17.59 -14.20
C ALA A 240 -3.24 -16.11 -13.90
N LEU A 241 -3.57 -15.68 -12.68
CA LEU A 241 -3.27 -14.33 -12.24
C LEU A 241 -1.78 -14.21 -11.84
N GLY A 242 -1.14 -13.14 -12.30
CA GLY A 242 0.24 -12.81 -11.97
C GLY A 242 0.38 -11.31 -11.75
N PHE A 243 1.12 -10.91 -10.71
CA PHE A 243 1.19 -9.51 -10.27
C PHE A 243 2.61 -8.93 -10.23
N PHE A 244 3.63 -9.77 -10.47
CA PHE A 244 5.04 -9.36 -10.42
C PHE A 244 5.81 -9.95 -11.61
N GLU A 245 5.39 -9.62 -12.82
CA GLU A 245 5.98 -10.14 -14.07
C GLU A 245 7.50 -9.93 -14.16
N SER A 246 8.01 -8.81 -13.62
CA SER A 246 9.44 -8.50 -13.58
C SER A 246 10.28 -9.45 -12.72
N LYS A 247 9.66 -10.36 -11.96
CA LYS A 247 10.33 -11.36 -11.11
C LYS A 247 10.24 -12.78 -11.69
N TYR A 248 9.59 -12.96 -12.83
CA TYR A 248 9.45 -14.27 -13.44
C TYR A 248 10.71 -14.61 -14.23
N GLY A 249 11.19 -15.85 -14.08
CA GLY A 249 12.20 -16.43 -14.98
C GLY A 249 11.53 -17.12 -16.17
N ASP A 250 12.30 -17.97 -16.87
CA ASP A 250 11.83 -18.69 -18.06
C ASP A 250 10.67 -19.66 -17.76
N THR A 251 10.53 -20.08 -16.51
CA THR A 251 9.46 -20.98 -16.04
C THR A 251 8.88 -20.47 -14.74
N VAL A 252 7.56 -20.56 -14.62
CA VAL A 252 6.81 -20.19 -13.42
C VAL A 252 5.97 -21.37 -12.92
N SER A 253 5.77 -21.43 -11.60
CA SER A 253 4.81 -22.36 -11.00
C SER A 253 3.42 -21.73 -10.96
N VAL A 254 2.43 -22.45 -11.47
CA VAL A 254 1.01 -22.09 -11.41
C VAL A 254 0.32 -23.04 -10.46
N TYR A 255 -0.34 -22.48 -9.44
CA TYR A 255 -1.15 -23.23 -8.50
C TYR A 255 -2.62 -23.03 -8.82
N THR A 256 -3.37 -24.12 -8.90
CA THR A 256 -4.81 -24.11 -9.21
C THR A 256 -5.58 -24.74 -8.06
N VAL A 257 -6.65 -24.05 -7.63
CA VAL A 257 -7.64 -24.56 -6.67
C VAL A 257 -8.96 -24.70 -7.39
N GLY A 258 -9.17 -25.85 -8.04
CA GLY A 258 -10.36 -26.12 -8.85
C GLY A 258 -10.69 -24.99 -9.82
N LYS A 259 -11.96 -24.54 -9.83
CA LYS A 259 -12.42 -23.36 -10.58
C LYS A 259 -12.37 -22.05 -9.76
N PHE A 260 -11.82 -22.11 -8.54
CA PHE A 260 -11.92 -21.02 -7.58
C PHE A 260 -10.79 -20.00 -7.74
N SER A 261 -9.55 -20.49 -7.80
CA SER A 261 -8.34 -19.67 -7.94
C SER A 261 -7.34 -20.35 -8.87
N LYS A 262 -6.60 -19.56 -9.64
CA LYS A 262 -5.45 -19.98 -10.44
C LYS A 262 -4.43 -18.84 -10.44
N GLU A 263 -3.28 -19.04 -9.83
CA GLU A 263 -2.31 -17.96 -9.60
C GLU A 263 -0.87 -18.43 -9.84
N ILE A 264 -0.04 -17.55 -10.38
CA ILE A 264 1.41 -17.75 -10.47
C ILE A 264 2.01 -17.53 -9.09
N CYS A 265 2.53 -18.59 -8.46
CA CYS A 265 3.10 -18.53 -7.13
C CYS A 265 4.32 -19.43 -6.97
N GLY A 266 5.34 -18.96 -6.23
CA GLY A 266 6.58 -19.69 -6.02
C GLY A 266 6.73 -20.33 -4.63
N GLY A 267 5.76 -20.17 -3.74
CA GLY A 267 5.80 -20.69 -2.36
C GLY A 267 5.09 -22.05 -2.20
N PRO A 268 5.34 -22.77 -1.10
CA PRO A 268 4.66 -24.03 -0.77
C PRO A 268 3.15 -23.83 -0.55
N HIS A 269 2.36 -24.86 -0.85
CA HIS A 269 0.92 -24.92 -0.58
C HIS A 269 0.58 -26.22 0.13
N VAL A 270 -0.57 -26.23 0.82
CA VAL A 270 -1.15 -27.48 1.33
C VAL A 270 -1.66 -28.33 0.16
N ALA A 271 -1.88 -29.62 0.38
CA ALA A 271 -2.35 -30.51 -0.69
C ALA A 271 -3.83 -30.28 -1.02
N SER A 272 -4.63 -29.83 -0.04
CA SER A 272 -6.07 -29.59 -0.22
C SER A 272 -6.57 -28.43 0.65
N THR A 273 -7.67 -27.78 0.22
CA THR A 273 -8.22 -26.64 0.96
C THR A 273 -8.76 -27.02 2.34
N GLY A 274 -9.13 -28.27 2.58
CA GLY A 274 -9.67 -28.75 3.86
C GLY A 274 -8.64 -28.73 4.99
N GLU A 275 -7.34 -28.77 4.69
CA GLU A 275 -6.27 -28.68 5.68
C GLU A 275 -6.25 -27.34 6.44
N LEU A 276 -6.91 -26.32 5.90
CA LEU A 276 -7.06 -25.00 6.51
C LEU A 276 -8.06 -24.98 7.68
N LYS A 277 -8.97 -25.96 7.74
CA LYS A 277 -10.09 -26.05 8.70
C LYS A 277 -11.06 -24.88 8.61
N LYS A 278 -10.70 -23.73 9.18
CA LYS A 278 -11.54 -22.54 9.25
C LYS A 278 -10.70 -21.30 8.95
N PHE A 279 -11.27 -20.36 8.21
CA PHE A 279 -10.68 -19.07 7.91
C PHE A 279 -11.42 -17.94 8.62
N THR A 280 -10.70 -17.06 9.30
CA THR A 280 -11.29 -15.94 10.05
C THR A 280 -10.57 -14.63 9.72
N ILE A 281 -11.31 -13.64 9.23
CA ILE A 281 -10.83 -12.26 9.07
C ILE A 281 -10.86 -11.59 10.44
N THR A 282 -9.70 -11.16 10.93
CA THR A 282 -9.56 -10.57 12.26
C THR A 282 -9.57 -9.05 12.22
N LYS A 283 -9.12 -8.43 11.11
CA LYS A 283 -9.05 -6.97 10.99
C LYS A 283 -9.04 -6.49 9.55
N GLN A 284 -9.67 -5.34 9.31
CA GLN A 284 -9.44 -4.53 8.11
C GLN A 284 -8.86 -3.16 8.45
N GLU A 285 -7.92 -2.67 7.64
CA GLU A 285 -7.20 -1.41 7.86
C GLU A 285 -6.96 -0.65 6.54
N ALA A 286 -6.85 0.68 6.60
CA ALA A 286 -6.30 1.49 5.50
C ALA A 286 -4.77 1.47 5.57
N VAL A 287 -4.09 1.22 4.45
CA VAL A 287 -2.62 1.31 4.37
C VAL A 287 -2.17 2.62 3.72
N GLY A 288 -3.00 3.14 2.80
CA GLY A 288 -2.73 4.35 2.02
C GLY A 288 -3.89 4.64 1.06
N SER A 289 -3.70 5.63 0.19
CA SER A 289 -4.71 5.93 -0.84
C SER A 289 -4.83 4.74 -1.80
N GLY A 290 -6.06 4.27 -2.05
CA GLY A 290 -6.33 3.15 -2.95
C GLY A 290 -5.85 1.77 -2.47
N VAL A 291 -5.41 1.63 -1.20
CA VAL A 291 -4.91 0.34 -0.68
C VAL A 291 -5.55 -0.01 0.66
N ARG A 292 -6.15 -1.20 0.70
CA ARG A 292 -6.73 -1.83 1.89
C ARG A 292 -5.90 -3.01 2.34
N ARG A 293 -5.98 -3.30 3.64
CA ARG A 293 -5.33 -4.45 4.28
C ARG A 293 -6.35 -5.29 5.01
N ILE A 294 -6.26 -6.60 4.83
CA ILE A 294 -6.93 -7.60 5.65
C ILE A 294 -5.87 -8.37 6.44
N LYS A 295 -6.17 -8.62 7.71
CA LYS A 295 -5.47 -9.61 8.54
C LYS A 295 -6.43 -10.78 8.80
N ALA A 296 -5.91 -11.99 8.71
CA ALA A 296 -6.69 -13.19 8.92
C ALA A 296 -5.85 -14.33 9.49
N THR A 297 -6.53 -15.33 10.02
CA THR A 297 -5.94 -16.56 10.57
C THR A 297 -6.66 -17.78 10.02
N VAL A 298 -6.02 -18.94 10.15
CA VAL A 298 -6.63 -20.25 9.89
C VAL A 298 -6.43 -21.17 11.08
N GLY A 299 -7.32 -22.14 11.24
CA GLY A 299 -7.30 -23.10 12.36
C GLY A 299 -8.67 -23.41 12.92
#